data_AF-A0AA88I1C8-F1
#
_entry.id   AF-A0AA88I1C8-F1
#
_cell.length_a   1.000
_cell.length_b   1.000
_cell.length_c   1.000
_cell.angle_alpha   90.00
_cell.angle_beta   90.00
_cell.angle_gamma   90.00
#
_symmetry.space_group_name_H-M   'P 1'
#
loop_
_entity.id
_entity.type
_entity.pdbx_description
1 polymer ?
#
loop_
_entity_poly.entity_id
_entity_poly.type
_entity_poly.pdbx_seq_one_letter_code
_entity_poly.pdbx_strand_id
1 'polypeptide(L)'
;MPGSSCALLFCSYQSAPIFVLDEIDVALDNTNIGKVASFIEQQTTSSALQTIVISLKEEFYSNADALIGICPDDGECLVSQVVTIDLGEYAEAIEDPFR
;
A
#
# COMPACT_ATOMS: atom_id res chain seq x y z
N MET A 1 -12.23 28.05 20.13
CA MET A 1 -12.96 27.77 18.87
C MET A 1 -13.11 29.10 18.16
N PRO A 2 -12.68 29.30 16.89
CA PRO A 2 -12.42 28.33 15.81
C PRO A 2 -10.90 28.24 15.52
N GLY A 3 -10.33 27.35 14.72
CA GLY A 3 -10.85 26.50 13.67
C GLY A 3 -9.80 26.56 12.55
N SER A 4 -8.83 25.66 12.59
CA SER A 4 -7.77 25.58 11.56
C SER A 4 -7.39 24.13 11.29
N SER A 5 -8.38 23.23 11.16
CA SER A 5 -8.16 21.83 10.78
C SER A 5 -8.02 21.63 9.26
N CYS A 6 -7.91 22.70 8.46
CA CYS A 6 -7.97 22.61 6.99
C CYS A 6 -6.76 23.21 6.24
N ALA A 7 -5.57 23.28 6.84
CA ALA A 7 -4.42 23.94 6.21
C ALA A 7 -3.16 23.07 6.06
N LEU A 8 -3.31 21.75 5.91
CA LEU A 8 -2.22 20.84 5.50
C LEU A 8 -2.51 20.14 4.17
N LEU A 9 -3.34 20.74 3.31
CA LEU A 9 -3.66 20.17 2.00
C LEU A 9 -3.12 21.00 0.82
N PHE A 10 -2.43 22.13 1.04
CA PHE A 10 -2.13 23.03 -0.09
C PHE A 10 -0.82 23.85 -0.05
N CYS A 11 0.18 23.52 0.78
CA CYS A 11 1.43 24.30 0.82
C CYS A 11 2.69 23.45 0.63
N SER A 12 2.84 22.82 -0.55
CA SER A 12 4.08 22.33 -1.19
C SER A 12 3.67 21.55 -2.46
N TYR A 13 3.44 22.14 -3.63
CA TYR A 13 4.42 22.56 -4.66
C TYR A 13 5.74 21.78 -4.79
N GLN A 14 5.79 20.55 -4.28
CA GLN A 14 6.66 19.47 -4.76
C GLN A 14 5.71 18.31 -5.00
N SER A 15 5.69 17.71 -6.20
CA SER A 15 4.94 16.47 -6.44
C SER A 15 5.17 15.56 -5.24
N ALA A 16 4.13 15.28 -4.45
CA ALA A 16 4.31 14.50 -3.23
C ALA A 16 4.95 13.17 -3.66
N PRO A 17 6.21 12.91 -3.29
CA PRO A 17 6.95 11.78 -3.84
C PRO A 17 6.39 10.45 -3.32
N ILE A 18 5.54 10.52 -2.29
CA ILE A 18 4.94 9.39 -1.59
C ILE A 18 3.45 9.66 -1.36
N PHE A 19 2.61 8.67 -1.65
CA PHE A 19 1.18 8.66 -1.35
C PHE A 19 0.90 7.58 -0.30
N VAL A 20 0.16 7.91 0.76
CA VAL A 20 -0.16 6.97 1.84
C VAL A 20 -1.68 6.79 1.89
N LEU A 21 -2.13 5.55 1.76
CA LEU A 21 -3.53 5.15 1.79
C LEU A 21 -3.76 4.23 2.98
N ASP A 22 -4.67 4.61 3.88
CA ASP A 22 -5.00 3.85 5.08
C ASP A 22 -6.46 3.37 5.00
N GLU A 23 -6.69 2.09 5.28
CA GLU A 23 -8.01 1.43 5.32
C GLU A 23 -8.95 1.73 4.13
N ILE A 24 -8.40 1.99 2.94
CA ILE A 24 -9.23 2.32 1.76
C ILE A 24 -10.10 1.16 1.28
N ASP A 25 -9.75 -0.06 1.68
CA ASP A 25 -10.49 -1.29 1.43
C ASP A 25 -11.84 -1.37 2.15
N VAL A 26 -12.03 -0.61 3.23
CA VAL A 26 -13.33 -0.45 3.91
C VAL A 26 -14.30 0.38 3.06
N ALA A 27 -13.77 1.33 2.29
CA ALA A 27 -14.56 2.21 1.41
C ALA A 27 -14.72 1.67 -0.02
N LEU A 28 -14.00 0.61 -0.39
CA LEU A 28 -13.96 0.05 -1.74
C LEU A 28 -14.55 -1.36 -1.79
N ASP A 29 -15.58 -1.53 -2.63
CA ASP A 29 -16.11 -2.85 -2.99
C ASP A 29 -15.07 -3.69 -3.74
N ASN A 30 -15.14 -5.02 -3.62
CA ASN A 30 -14.17 -5.95 -4.25
C ASN A 30 -14.00 -5.75 -5.77
N THR A 31 -15.03 -5.28 -6.45
CA THR A 31 -14.98 -4.94 -7.88
C THR A 31 -14.12 -3.70 -8.18
N ASN A 32 -13.99 -2.78 -7.23
CA ASN A 32 -13.24 -1.53 -7.38
C ASN A 32 -11.82 -1.62 -6.85
N ILE A 33 -11.51 -2.58 -5.96
CA ILE A 33 -10.15 -2.82 -5.46
C ILE A 33 -9.16 -3.05 -6.59
N GLY A 34 -9.47 -3.95 -7.53
CA GLY A 34 -8.59 -4.22 -8.65
C GLY A 34 -8.36 -3.00 -9.56
N LYS A 35 -9.37 -2.14 -9.72
CA LYS A 35 -9.23 -0.89 -10.50
C LYS A 35 -8.31 0.11 -9.80
N VAL A 36 -8.42 0.22 -8.48
CA VAL A 36 -7.57 1.11 -7.67
C VAL A 36 -6.14 0.58 -7.62
N ALA A 37 -5.95 -0.73 -7.44
CA ALA A 37 -4.63 -1.36 -7.46
C ALA A 37 -3.91 -1.13 -8.81
N SER A 38 -4.60 -1.42 -9.92
CA SER A 38 -4.03 -1.19 -11.27
C SER A 38 -3.78 0.29 -11.56
N PHE A 39 -4.61 1.19 -11.05
CA PHE A 39 -4.37 2.64 -11.17
C PHE A 39 -3.11 3.06 -10.40
N ILE A 40 -2.89 2.55 -9.19
CA ILE A 40 -1.70 2.83 -8.39
C ILE A 40 -0.45 2.32 -9.10
N GLU A 41 -0.47 1.09 -9.64
CA GLU A 41 0.63 0.48 -10.39
C GLU A 41 1.01 1.28 -11.65
N GLN A 42 0.01 1.78 -12.39
CA GLN A 42 0.26 2.64 -13.56
C GLN A 42 0.89 3.97 -13.14
N GLN A 43 0.48 4.52 -11.99
CA GLN A 43 0.96 5.79 -11.47
C GLN A 43 2.39 5.69 -10.94
N THR A 44 2.74 4.57 -10.30
CA THR A 44 4.10 4.29 -9.82
C THR A 44 5.07 4.17 -10.99
N THR A 45 4.68 3.45 -12.05
CA THR A 45 5.49 3.26 -13.27
C THR A 45 5.66 4.55 -14.07
N SER A 46 4.60 5.36 -14.21
CA SER A 46 4.60 6.51 -15.13
C SER A 46 5.12 7.80 -14.52
N SER A 47 4.98 8.00 -13.20
CA SER A 47 5.25 9.28 -12.53
C SER A 47 6.33 9.21 -11.45
N ALA A 48 7.04 8.08 -11.30
CA ALA A 48 7.99 7.84 -10.22
C ALA A 48 7.40 8.18 -8.83
N LEU A 49 6.13 7.82 -8.64
CA LEU A 49 5.38 8.09 -7.42
C LEU A 49 5.43 6.83 -6.53
N GLN A 50 5.89 6.97 -5.29
CA GLN A 50 5.86 5.85 -4.33
C GLN A 50 4.50 5.80 -3.66
N THR A 51 3.87 4.63 -3.57
CA THR A 51 2.59 4.49 -2.87
C THR A 51 2.72 3.46 -1.75
N ILE A 52 2.27 3.83 -0.55
CA ILE A 52 2.17 2.94 0.61
C ILE A 52 0.69 2.73 0.87
N VAL A 53 0.24 1.49 0.86
CA VAL A 53 -1.15 1.16 1.20
C VAL A 53 -1.19 0.22 2.39
N ILE A 54 -2.03 0.57 3.36
CA ILE A 54 -2.36 -0.23 4.53
C ILE A 54 -3.75 -0.82 4.27
N SER A 55 -3.79 -2.15 4.11
CA SER A 55 -5.02 -2.90 3.84
C SER A 55 -4.90 -4.30 4.43
N LEU A 56 -6.03 -4.89 4.79
CA LEU A 56 -6.12 -6.28 5.23
C LEU A 56 -6.62 -7.22 4.10
N LYS A 57 -6.94 -6.68 2.92
CA LYS A 57 -7.46 -7.46 1.78
C LYS A 57 -6.35 -7.96 0.86
N GLU A 58 -6.37 -9.25 0.60
CA GLU A 58 -5.39 -9.94 -0.27
C GLU A 58 -5.36 -9.39 -1.68
N GLU A 59 -6.52 -9.03 -2.23
CA GLU A 59 -6.63 -8.46 -3.57
C GLU A 59 -5.89 -7.13 -3.72
N PHE A 60 -5.67 -6.41 -2.61
CA PHE A 60 -4.95 -5.14 -2.60
C PHE A 60 -3.44 -5.38 -2.59
N TYR A 61 -2.95 -6.15 -1.62
CA TYR A 61 -1.51 -6.34 -1.44
C TYR A 61 -0.88 -7.37 -2.39
N SER A 62 -1.68 -8.16 -3.11
CA SER A 62 -1.18 -9.09 -4.13
C SER A 62 -0.56 -8.42 -5.35
N ASN A 63 -0.88 -7.14 -5.60
CA ASN A 63 -0.32 -6.36 -6.71
C ASN A 63 0.81 -5.41 -6.27
N ALA A 64 1.32 -5.56 -5.04
CA ALA A 64 2.38 -4.72 -4.51
C ALA A 64 3.76 -5.27 -4.89
N ASP A 65 4.74 -4.38 -5.05
CA ASP A 65 6.15 -4.78 -5.27
C ASP A 65 6.81 -5.32 -3.99
N ALA A 66 6.37 -4.86 -2.83
CA ALA A 66 6.88 -5.29 -1.52
C ALA A 66 5.77 -5.26 -0.46
N LEU A 67 5.86 -6.20 0.48
CA LEU A 67 4.94 -6.36 1.61
C LEU A 67 5.65 -6.03 2.92
N ILE A 68 5.00 -5.22 3.76
CA ILE A 68 5.47 -4.90 5.11
C ILE A 68 4.42 -5.43 6.09
N GLY A 69 4.73 -6.53 6.77
CA GLY A 69 3.92 -7.11 7.83
C GLY A 69 4.29 -6.53 9.18
N ILE A 70 3.28 -6.09 9.95
CA ILE A 70 3.46 -5.63 11.32
C ILE A 70 2.70 -6.61 12.22
N CYS A 71 3.42 -7.27 13.14
CA CYS A 71 2.83 -8.21 14.08
C CYS A 71 3.23 -7.87 15.53
N PRO A 72 2.39 -8.19 16.53
CA PRO A 72 2.79 -8.04 17.92
C PRO A 72 3.89 -9.05 18.27
N ASP A 73 4.83 -8.64 19.11
CA ASP A 73 5.79 -9.53 19.76
C ASP A 73 5.07 -10.38 20.83
N ASP A 74 5.49 -11.63 20.99
CA ASP A 74 4.86 -12.60 21.92
C ASP A 74 5.11 -12.28 23.42
N GLY A 75 5.78 -11.16 23.71
CA GLY A 75 6.10 -10.71 25.07
C GLY A 75 4.97 -9.95 25.77
N GLU A 76 5.12 -9.73 27.09
CA GLU A 76 4.15 -8.95 27.88
C GLU A 76 4.10 -7.45 27.54
N CYS A 77 5.01 -6.96 26.68
CA CYS A 77 5.00 -5.59 26.19
C CYS A 77 4.37 -5.50 24.82
N LEU A 78 3.58 -4.44 24.59
CA LEU A 78 3.04 -4.04 23.28
C LEU A 78 4.16 -3.54 22.36
N VAL A 79 5.08 -4.43 21.98
CA VAL A 79 6.13 -4.16 21.00
C VAL A 79 5.66 -4.74 19.68
N SER A 80 5.64 -3.92 18.63
CA SER A 80 5.37 -4.41 17.28
C SER A 80 6.67 -4.83 16.61
N GLN A 81 6.70 -6.03 16.06
CA GLN A 81 7.72 -6.49 15.13
C GLN A 81 7.33 -6.11 13.70
N VAL A 82 8.34 -5.82 12.87
CA VAL A 82 8.17 -5.50 11.45
C VAL A 82 8.90 -6.55 10.64
N VAL A 83 8.18 -7.15 9.69
CA VAL A 83 8.68 -8.14 8.74
C VAL A 83 8.47 -7.57 7.34
N THR A 84 9.49 -7.68 6.48
CA THR A 84 9.41 -7.19 5.10
C THR A 84 9.68 -8.31 4.13
N ILE A 85 8.89 -8.39 3.07
CA ILE A 85 9.04 -9.35 1.99
C ILE A 85 9.06 -8.58 0.67
N ASP A 86 10.09 -8.80 -0.14
CA ASP A 86 10.13 -8.32 -1.53
C ASP A 86 9.31 -9.29 -2.38
N LEU A 87 8.25 -8.81 -3.03
CA LEU A 87 7.39 -9.62 -3.88
C LEU A 87 7.92 -9.72 -5.31
N GLY A 88 8.87 -8.87 -5.71
CA GLY A 88 9.52 -8.94 -7.02
C GLY A 88 10.20 -10.28 -7.28
N GLU A 89 10.72 -10.93 -6.24
CA GLU A 89 11.34 -12.27 -6.33
C GLU A 89 10.32 -13.39 -6.63
N TYR A 90 9.02 -13.13 -6.42
CA TYR A 90 7.95 -14.12 -6.57
C TYR A 90 7.10 -13.92 -7.84
N ALA A 91 7.34 -12.84 -8.59
CA ALA A 91 6.60 -12.53 -9.82
C ALA A 91 6.79 -13.58 -10.94
N GLU A 92 7.92 -14.31 -10.95
CA GLU A 92 8.24 -15.34 -11.96
C GLU A 92 7.71 -16.75 -11.61
N ALA A 93 7.23 -17.00 -10.39
CA ALA A 93 6.82 -18.34 -9.97
C ALA A 93 5.44 -18.79 -10.50
N ILE A 94 4.77 -17.95 -11.29
CA ILE A 94 3.45 -18.24 -11.91
C ILE A 94 3.58 -18.50 -13.42
N GLU A 95 4.79 -18.62 -13.99
CA GLU A 95 4.96 -19.19 -15.33
C GLU A 95 5.10 -20.73 -15.28
N ASP A 96 3.94 -21.38 -15.43
CA ASP A 96 3.71 -22.67 -16.09
C ASP A 96 4.12 -23.98 -15.36
N PRO A 97 3.15 -24.79 -14.86
CA PRO A 97 3.42 -26.15 -14.39
C PRO A 97 3.72 -27.17 -15.52
N PHE A 98 3.81 -26.74 -16.79
CA PHE A 98 4.06 -27.61 -17.95
C PHE A 98 5.32 -27.29 -18.77
N ARG A 99 6.33 -26.62 -18.21
CA ARG A 99 7.66 -26.51 -18.85
C ARG A 99 8.75 -27.33 -18.16
#